data_AF-A0A1A9J061-F1
#
_entry.id   AF-A0A1A9J061-F1
#
_cell.length_a   1.000
_cell.length_b   1.000
_cell.length_c   1.000
_cell.angle_alpha   90.00
_cell.angle_beta   90.00
_cell.angle_gamma   90.00
#
_symmetry.space_group_name_H-M   'P 1'
#
loop_
_entity.id
_entity.type
_entity.pdbx_description
1 polymer ?
#
loop_
_entity_poly.entity_id
_entity_poly.type
_entity_poly.pdbx_seq_one_letter_code
_entity_poly.pdbx_strand_id
1 'polypeptide(L)'
;MRTAAVRTAGALTAVIALLTALVGTAGPARAAAALPGGKANWVVSVGYMDLASKSNYRNWVRLGYYAFQPDGTVVTNYWSWNQRDQPVRVNALTADCGGEVPTCPVRTVEGFTGDPTGGFRGTFGRTSDGRLAVTWTATASGAALAQPLTEYWNLTTGLADGKAARITSPTFYGAYGNDVTVPAAGAFSSYTANFGVGYGSNASLSRTSRATMSRLVQDARYGAEPYRGAFVVAKASSSDPATRQGIVGREGTGGGWTFGAAADPWRLCGGDPCMGWVQHNTSCAAADGDTARVRYIGEVGGGRRNTEEYWCRTLAQGQPCYAYNSHPRPLLQVIDDSGEFQGWVGVEAFTHVATRTGQPDGNWIAGYWGIFDMVSADLKPEIPS
;
A
#
# COMPACT_ATOMS: atom_id res chain seq x y z
N MET A 1 18.39 -20.90 84.99
CA MET A 1 17.71 -19.76 84.33
C MET A 1 18.72 -19.08 83.40
N ARG A 2 19.06 -19.69 82.25
CA ARG A 2 18.53 -19.46 80.89
C ARG A 2 18.53 -18.01 80.37
N THR A 3 19.71 -17.59 79.91
CA THR A 3 20.01 -16.97 78.59
C THR A 3 18.85 -16.42 77.75
N ALA A 4 18.74 -15.08 77.64
CA ALA A 4 18.07 -14.38 76.54
C ALA A 4 18.40 -12.88 76.54
N ALA A 5 19.54 -12.49 75.95
CA ALA A 5 19.81 -11.12 75.52
C ALA A 5 20.81 -11.21 74.36
N VAL A 6 20.82 -10.23 73.46
CA VAL A 6 21.70 -10.15 72.26
C VAL A 6 21.19 -10.88 71.01
N ARG A 7 19.99 -10.53 70.49
CA ARG A 7 19.61 -10.77 69.08
C ARG A 7 18.57 -9.76 68.54
N THR A 8 18.79 -8.45 68.68
CA THR A 8 17.81 -7.44 68.17
C THR A 8 18.42 -6.21 67.50
N ALA A 9 19.75 -6.09 67.39
CA ALA A 9 20.38 -4.91 66.77
C ALA A 9 20.85 -5.12 65.30
N GLY A 10 20.89 -6.36 64.78
CA GLY A 10 21.44 -6.66 63.45
C GLY A 10 20.43 -6.66 62.30
N ALA A 11 19.13 -6.71 62.57
CA ALA A 11 18.09 -6.86 61.54
C ALA A 11 17.68 -5.54 60.87
N LEU A 12 17.79 -4.41 61.58
CA LEU A 12 17.35 -3.11 61.06
C LEU A 12 18.34 -2.53 60.03
N THR A 13 19.65 -2.76 60.20
CA THR A 13 20.69 -2.25 59.31
C THR A 13 20.72 -2.96 57.95
N ALA A 14 20.38 -4.26 57.92
CA ALA A 14 20.31 -5.03 56.68
C ALA A 14 19.11 -4.63 55.79
N VAL A 15 18.00 -4.20 56.39
CA VAL A 15 16.81 -3.74 55.64
C VAL A 15 17.03 -2.36 55.01
N ILE A 16 17.77 -1.47 55.68
CA ILE A 16 18.11 -0.15 55.12
C ILE A 16 19.10 -0.27 53.96
N ALA A 17 20.10 -1.16 54.05
CA ALA A 17 21.04 -1.41 52.96
C ALA A 17 20.38 -2.01 51.71
N LEU A 18 19.34 -2.84 51.89
CA LEU A 18 18.56 -3.42 50.79
C LEU A 18 17.63 -2.38 50.12
N LEU A 19 17.12 -1.40 50.88
CA LEU A 19 16.31 -0.29 50.35
C LEU A 19 17.14 0.72 49.56
N THR A 20 18.41 0.96 49.91
CA THR A 20 19.32 1.80 49.12
C THR A 20 19.76 1.17 47.80
N ALA A 21 19.76 -0.16 47.68
CA ALA A 21 20.06 -0.86 46.42
C ALA A 21 18.90 -0.84 45.41
N LEU A 22 17.68 -0.50 45.84
CA LEU A 22 16.49 -0.33 45.00
C LEU A 22 16.33 1.10 44.45
N VAL A 23 17.16 2.05 44.89
CA VAL A 23 17.36 3.32 44.19
C VAL A 23 18.28 3.07 43.01
N GLY A 24 17.85 2.19 42.11
CA GLY A 24 18.45 2.08 40.78
C GLY A 24 18.38 3.46 40.15
N THR A 25 19.51 3.94 39.64
CA THR A 25 19.60 5.20 38.92
C THR A 25 18.57 5.19 37.80
N ALA A 26 17.43 5.84 38.02
CA ALA A 26 16.47 6.08 36.97
C ALA A 26 17.24 6.87 35.90
N GLY A 27 17.60 6.18 34.82
CA GLY A 27 18.25 6.81 33.68
C GLY A 27 17.39 7.99 33.23
N PRO A 28 18.00 9.07 32.71
CA PRO A 28 17.25 10.23 32.28
C PRO A 28 16.11 9.79 31.36
N ALA A 29 14.88 10.15 31.70
CA ALA A 29 13.71 9.84 30.90
C ALA A 29 13.95 10.40 29.49
N ARG A 30 14.08 9.51 28.50
CA ARG A 30 14.24 9.92 27.11
C ARG A 30 12.96 10.62 26.67
N ALA A 31 13.07 11.86 26.21
CA ALA A 31 11.94 12.59 25.67
C ALA A 31 11.29 11.79 24.53
N ALA A 32 9.97 11.71 24.53
CA ALA A 32 9.23 11.03 23.47
C ALA A 32 9.54 11.68 22.11
N ALA A 33 9.91 10.86 21.13
CA ALA A 33 10.08 11.28 19.76
C ALA A 33 8.72 11.71 19.18
N ALA A 34 8.69 12.88 18.56
CA ALA A 34 7.50 13.36 17.87
C ALA A 34 7.21 12.46 16.66
N LEU A 35 6.03 11.81 16.65
CA LEU A 35 5.60 10.95 15.55
C LEU A 35 5.51 11.74 14.24
N PRO A 36 5.78 11.13 13.07
CA PRO A 36 5.65 11.80 11.79
C PRO A 36 4.20 12.27 11.60
N GLY A 37 4.00 13.58 11.48
CA GLY A 37 2.66 14.18 11.39
C GLY A 37 1.73 13.88 12.57
N GLY A 38 2.28 13.48 13.72
CA GLY A 38 1.49 13.02 14.87
C GLY A 38 0.82 11.66 14.66
N LYS A 39 1.24 10.86 13.67
CA LYS A 39 0.58 9.59 13.28
C LYS A 39 1.47 8.39 13.54
N ALA A 40 0.93 7.39 14.24
CA ALA A 40 1.65 6.15 14.56
C ALA A 40 1.59 5.11 13.44
N ASN A 41 0.46 5.02 12.71
CA ASN A 41 0.13 3.88 11.85
C ASN A 41 -0.01 4.31 10.40
N TRP A 42 0.78 3.69 9.52
CA TRP A 42 0.86 4.07 8.12
C TRP A 42 0.64 2.87 7.20
N VAL A 43 -0.03 3.10 6.08
CA VAL A 43 -0.03 2.21 4.93
C VAL A 43 0.85 2.81 3.84
N VAL A 44 1.69 2.01 3.21
CA VAL A 44 2.70 2.48 2.25
C VAL A 44 2.78 1.59 1.02
N SER A 45 3.05 2.21 -0.11
CA SER A 45 3.44 1.57 -1.36
C SER A 45 4.79 2.12 -1.79
N VAL A 46 5.77 1.25 -2.04
CA VAL A 46 7.17 1.60 -2.33
C VAL A 46 7.64 0.79 -3.51
N GLY A 47 8.39 1.39 -4.44
CA GLY A 47 8.88 0.66 -5.59
C GLY A 47 10.19 1.17 -6.15
N TYR A 48 10.83 0.31 -6.93
CA TYR A 48 11.84 0.66 -7.89
C TYR A 48 11.29 0.43 -9.30
N MET A 49 11.24 1.50 -10.08
CA MET A 49 10.89 1.45 -11.50
C MET A 49 12.12 1.80 -12.34
N ASP A 50 12.54 0.89 -13.18
CA ASP A 50 13.74 1.00 -14.00
C ASP A 50 13.43 0.84 -15.50
N LEU A 51 14.16 1.62 -16.29
CA LEU A 51 14.02 1.74 -17.75
C LEU A 51 15.28 1.33 -18.50
N ALA A 52 16.35 0.98 -17.79
CA ALA A 52 17.61 0.66 -18.43
C ALA A 52 17.54 -0.71 -19.11
N SER A 53 17.16 -0.66 -20.39
CA SER A 53 17.09 -1.71 -21.42
C SER A 53 15.94 -2.72 -21.29
N LYS A 54 15.49 -3.19 -22.45
CA LYS A 54 14.43 -4.19 -22.70
C LYS A 54 14.56 -5.51 -21.93
N SER A 55 15.66 -5.73 -21.20
CA SER A 55 16.09 -7.05 -20.72
C SER A 55 16.40 -7.13 -19.22
N ASN A 56 16.28 -6.03 -18.47
CA ASN A 56 16.69 -6.00 -17.08
C ASN A 56 15.47 -6.01 -16.16
N TYR A 57 15.01 -7.22 -15.82
CA TYR A 57 13.91 -7.54 -14.89
C TYR A 57 14.16 -7.01 -13.46
N ARG A 58 14.26 -5.69 -13.29
CA ARG A 58 14.68 -5.07 -12.04
C ARG A 58 13.55 -4.38 -11.31
N ASN A 59 12.41 -4.19 -11.95
CA ASN A 59 11.24 -3.58 -11.31
C ASN A 59 10.83 -4.42 -10.10
N TRP A 60 10.58 -3.74 -8.99
CA TRP A 60 10.03 -4.36 -7.80
C TRP A 60 9.14 -3.38 -7.06
N VAL A 61 8.14 -3.91 -6.38
CA VAL A 61 7.20 -3.13 -5.57
C VAL A 61 6.97 -3.80 -4.24
N ARG A 62 6.61 -2.99 -3.25
CA ARG A 62 6.25 -3.38 -1.89
C ARG A 62 4.98 -2.65 -1.49
N LEU A 63 4.13 -3.37 -0.78
CA LEU A 63 2.94 -2.83 -0.14
C LEU A 63 3.01 -3.23 1.33
N GLY A 64 2.89 -2.29 2.25
CA GLY A 64 3.14 -2.60 3.66
C GLY A 64 2.60 -1.61 4.66
N TYR A 65 2.88 -1.90 5.91
CA TYR A 65 2.56 -1.03 7.04
C TYR A 65 3.82 -0.49 7.67
N TYR A 66 3.81 0.78 8.12
CA TYR A 66 4.78 1.30 9.10
C TYR A 66 4.08 1.58 10.43
N ALA A 67 4.70 1.16 11.52
CA ALA A 67 4.25 1.45 12.88
C ALA A 67 5.37 2.18 13.64
N PHE A 68 5.17 3.48 13.85
CA PHE A 68 6.08 4.38 14.56
C PHE A 68 5.75 4.41 16.05
N GLN A 69 6.79 4.43 16.87
CA GLN A 69 6.67 4.45 18.32
C GLN A 69 7.23 5.75 18.92
N PRO A 70 6.68 6.23 20.05
CA PRO A 70 7.20 7.43 20.73
C PRO A 70 8.63 7.29 21.26
N ASP A 71 9.23 6.10 21.27
CA ASP A 71 10.63 5.90 21.66
C ASP A 71 11.63 6.17 20.51
N GLY A 72 11.14 6.56 19.33
CA GLY A 72 11.94 6.81 18.13
C GLY A 72 12.17 5.58 17.26
N THR A 73 11.53 4.45 17.57
CA THR A 73 11.59 3.23 16.77
C THR A 73 10.45 3.14 15.75
N VAL A 74 10.69 2.37 14.70
CA VAL A 74 9.69 2.07 13.68
C VAL A 74 9.86 0.64 13.20
N VAL A 75 8.74 -0.04 12.95
CA VAL A 75 8.72 -1.37 12.35
C VAL A 75 7.90 -1.35 11.06
N THR A 76 8.26 -2.23 10.15
CA THR A 76 7.48 -2.50 8.95
C THR A 76 7.30 -3.98 8.71
N ASN A 77 6.15 -4.32 8.15
CA ASN A 77 5.87 -5.59 7.52
C ASN A 77 5.22 -5.32 6.17
N TYR A 78 5.67 -6.03 5.13
CA TYR A 78 5.27 -5.78 3.75
C TYR A 78 5.14 -7.07 2.96
N TRP A 79 4.33 -7.00 1.91
CA TRP A 79 4.36 -7.90 0.77
C TRP A 79 5.26 -7.29 -0.30
N SER A 80 6.00 -8.13 -1.02
CA SER A 80 6.96 -7.68 -2.02
C SER A 80 6.90 -8.56 -3.26
N TRP A 81 7.01 -7.94 -4.42
CA TRP A 81 7.07 -8.63 -5.70
C TRP A 81 8.21 -8.07 -6.54
N ASN A 82 8.87 -8.95 -7.28
CA ASN A 82 9.93 -8.58 -8.21
C ASN A 82 9.60 -9.13 -9.60
N GLN A 83 9.80 -8.31 -10.62
CA GLN A 83 9.47 -8.66 -12.00
C GLN A 83 10.23 -9.90 -12.48
N ARG A 84 11.46 -10.12 -12.00
CA ARG A 84 12.27 -11.30 -12.36
C ARG A 84 11.67 -12.61 -11.85
N ASP A 85 10.91 -12.55 -10.76
CA ASP A 85 10.31 -13.72 -10.14
C ASP A 85 8.97 -14.07 -10.81
N GLN A 86 8.54 -13.27 -11.81
CA GLN A 86 7.35 -13.48 -12.64
C GLN A 86 6.09 -13.80 -11.82
N PRO A 87 5.70 -12.94 -10.86
CA PRO A 87 4.53 -13.20 -10.02
C PRO A 87 3.25 -13.38 -10.84
N VAL A 88 2.48 -14.40 -10.45
CA VAL A 88 1.25 -14.80 -11.14
C VAL A 88 0.01 -14.29 -10.44
N ARG A 89 -1.10 -14.24 -11.18
CA ARG A 89 -2.43 -13.91 -10.66
C ARG A 89 -3.03 -15.15 -10.02
N VAL A 90 -3.61 -15.01 -8.84
CA VAL A 90 -4.27 -16.11 -8.11
C VAL A 90 -5.67 -15.68 -7.68
N ASN A 91 -6.60 -16.62 -7.67
CA ASN A 91 -7.96 -16.38 -7.16
C ASN A 91 -7.89 -16.06 -5.66
N ALA A 92 -8.51 -14.96 -5.26
CA ALA A 92 -8.57 -14.52 -3.87
C ALA A 92 -9.95 -14.76 -3.24
N LEU A 93 -11.00 -14.60 -4.03
CA LEU A 93 -12.41 -14.71 -3.64
C LEU A 93 -13.29 -14.92 -4.89
N THR A 94 -14.57 -15.20 -4.70
CA THR A 94 -15.56 -15.29 -5.79
C THR A 94 -16.59 -14.18 -5.66
N ALA A 95 -16.73 -13.37 -6.70
CA ALA A 95 -17.74 -12.31 -6.75
C ALA A 95 -19.00 -12.82 -7.44
N ASP A 96 -20.13 -12.77 -6.72
CA ASP A 96 -21.47 -13.04 -7.26
C ASP A 96 -22.42 -11.86 -7.02
N CYS A 97 -22.34 -10.81 -7.83
CA CYS A 97 -23.03 -9.53 -7.58
C CYS A 97 -24.39 -9.42 -8.28
N GLY A 98 -24.73 -10.40 -9.11
CA GLY A 98 -25.93 -10.42 -9.95
C GLY A 98 -26.00 -9.29 -10.98
N GLY A 99 -27.11 -9.21 -11.72
CA GLY A 99 -27.32 -8.22 -12.79
C GLY A 99 -26.25 -8.30 -13.88
N GLU A 100 -25.71 -7.16 -14.35
CA GLU A 100 -24.70 -7.13 -15.42
C GLU A 100 -23.29 -7.54 -14.96
N VAL A 101 -23.04 -7.57 -13.66
CA VAL A 101 -21.72 -7.93 -13.11
C VAL A 101 -21.60 -9.45 -13.16
N PRO A 102 -20.69 -10.03 -13.97
CA PRO A 102 -20.59 -11.47 -14.10
C PRO A 102 -20.09 -12.12 -12.82
N THR A 103 -20.53 -13.35 -12.56
CA THR A 103 -20.03 -14.14 -11.42
C THR A 103 -18.65 -14.69 -11.76
N CYS A 104 -17.60 -14.11 -11.18
CA CYS A 104 -16.22 -14.43 -11.51
C CYS A 104 -15.31 -14.53 -10.28
N PRO A 105 -14.23 -15.33 -10.35
CA PRO A 105 -13.14 -15.20 -9.38
C PRO A 105 -12.56 -13.79 -9.44
N VAL A 106 -12.36 -13.17 -8.29
CA VAL A 106 -11.60 -11.94 -8.14
C VAL A 106 -10.19 -12.32 -7.72
N ARG A 107 -9.22 -11.85 -8.48
CA ARG A 107 -7.81 -12.21 -8.35
C ARG A 107 -7.01 -11.15 -7.63
N THR A 108 -5.92 -11.61 -7.06
CA THR A 108 -4.82 -10.81 -6.54
C THR A 108 -3.50 -11.34 -7.09
N VAL A 109 -2.39 -10.76 -6.67
CA VAL A 109 -1.04 -11.27 -6.94
C VAL A 109 -0.69 -12.34 -5.90
N GLU A 110 -0.05 -13.42 -6.36
CA GLU A 110 0.43 -14.52 -5.50
C GLU A 110 1.15 -14.00 -4.24
N GLY A 111 0.87 -14.63 -3.09
CA GLY A 111 1.42 -14.28 -1.78
C GLY A 111 0.65 -13.20 -1.02
N PHE A 112 -0.19 -12.38 -1.66
CA PHE A 112 -0.86 -11.28 -0.97
C PHE A 112 -1.91 -11.72 0.07
N THR A 113 -2.59 -12.85 -0.19
CA THR A 113 -3.59 -13.41 0.74
C THR A 113 -2.93 -14.00 1.99
N GLY A 114 -1.66 -14.38 1.92
CA GLY A 114 -0.86 -14.91 3.03
C GLY A 114 -0.31 -13.83 3.96
N ASP A 115 0.59 -14.23 4.84
CA ASP A 115 1.32 -13.31 5.72
C ASP A 115 2.31 -12.43 4.93
N PRO A 116 2.73 -11.27 5.47
CA PRO A 116 3.76 -10.44 4.87
C PRO A 116 5.03 -11.23 4.55
N THR A 117 5.60 -11.01 3.35
CA THR A 117 6.80 -11.71 2.87
C THR A 117 8.09 -11.17 3.48
N GLY A 118 8.04 -10.02 4.14
CA GLY A 118 9.20 -9.42 4.78
C GLY A 118 8.85 -8.28 5.72
N GLY A 119 9.90 -7.68 6.29
CA GLY A 119 9.77 -6.55 7.19
C GLY A 119 11.11 -6.10 7.75
N PHE A 120 11.12 -4.92 8.35
CA PHE A 120 12.29 -4.31 8.96
C PHE A 120 11.96 -3.70 10.33
N ARG A 121 13.01 -3.49 11.12
CA ARG A 121 13.01 -2.70 12.34
C ARG A 121 14.06 -1.61 12.21
N GLY A 122 13.78 -0.44 12.76
CA GLY A 122 14.61 0.72 12.57
C GLY A 122 14.26 1.87 13.50
N THR A 123 14.80 3.03 13.16
CA THR A 123 14.53 4.30 13.83
C THR A 123 14.02 5.32 12.83
N PHE A 124 13.48 6.42 13.34
CA PHE A 124 13.07 7.54 12.51
C PHE A 124 13.49 8.87 13.12
N GLY A 125 13.60 9.88 12.25
CA GLY A 125 13.96 11.24 12.64
C GLY A 125 13.66 12.24 11.54
N ARG A 126 14.12 13.48 11.77
CA ARG A 126 14.08 14.54 10.76
C ARG A 126 15.47 14.82 10.24
N THR A 127 15.58 14.95 8.94
CA THR A 127 16.75 15.55 8.29
C THR A 127 16.77 17.06 8.53
N SER A 128 17.91 17.70 8.25
CA SER A 128 18.05 19.16 8.33
C SER A 128 17.15 19.92 7.36
N ASP A 129 16.76 19.29 6.24
CA ASP A 129 15.81 19.82 5.25
C ASP A 129 14.34 19.53 5.60
N GLY A 130 14.06 18.95 6.77
CA GLY A 130 12.70 18.73 7.29
C GLY A 130 12.02 17.45 6.81
N ARG A 131 12.63 16.68 5.90
CA ARG A 131 12.12 15.37 5.48
C ARG A 131 12.12 14.38 6.65
N LEU A 132 11.20 13.42 6.58
CA LEU A 132 11.22 12.25 7.46
C LEU A 132 12.32 11.30 6.96
N ALA A 133 13.28 10.96 7.81
CA ALA A 133 14.22 9.88 7.56
C ALA A 133 13.78 8.64 8.34
N VAL A 134 13.65 7.52 7.65
CA VAL A 134 13.42 6.19 8.25
C VAL A 134 14.63 5.33 7.98
N THR A 135 15.32 4.88 9.03
CA THR A 135 16.54 4.08 8.93
C THR A 135 16.30 2.68 9.47
N TRP A 136 16.29 1.70 8.58
CA TRP A 136 16.19 0.28 8.86
C TRP A 136 17.56 -0.29 9.25
N THR A 137 17.62 -1.02 10.37
CA THR A 137 18.86 -1.58 10.91
C THR A 137 18.79 -3.08 11.16
N ALA A 138 17.58 -3.66 11.17
CA ALA A 138 17.37 -5.10 11.31
C ALA A 138 16.19 -5.59 10.47
N THR A 139 16.16 -6.88 10.17
CA THR A 139 14.99 -7.57 9.61
C THR A 139 13.84 -7.63 10.63
N ALA A 140 12.65 -8.04 10.20
CA ALA A 140 11.50 -8.27 11.09
C ALA A 140 11.81 -9.24 12.24
N SER A 141 12.65 -10.27 11.99
CA SER A 141 13.09 -11.25 12.99
C SER A 141 14.14 -10.70 13.96
N GLY A 142 14.65 -9.48 13.75
CA GLY A 142 15.65 -8.84 14.60
C GLY A 142 17.10 -9.12 14.18
N ALA A 143 17.34 -9.82 13.07
CA ALA A 143 18.69 -9.99 12.54
C ALA A 143 19.21 -8.66 12.00
N ALA A 144 20.41 -8.25 12.42
CA ALA A 144 21.02 -7.01 11.96
C ALA A 144 21.25 -7.01 10.44
N LEU A 145 21.00 -5.88 9.80
CA LEU A 145 21.35 -5.68 8.40
C LEU A 145 22.86 -5.45 8.28
N ALA A 146 23.47 -5.95 7.20
CA ALA A 146 24.89 -5.74 6.93
C ALA A 146 25.24 -4.25 6.80
N GLN A 147 24.30 -3.46 6.27
CA GLN A 147 24.36 -2.00 6.21
C GLN A 147 22.97 -1.44 6.50
N PRO A 148 22.84 -0.34 7.25
CA PRO A 148 21.57 0.35 7.41
C PRO A 148 21.00 0.81 6.07
N LEU A 149 19.69 0.69 5.91
CA LEU A 149 18.95 1.20 4.74
C LEU A 149 18.14 2.41 5.16
N THR A 150 18.16 3.49 4.39
CA THR A 150 17.41 4.71 4.74
C THR A 150 16.45 5.10 3.62
N GLU A 151 15.27 5.57 4.01
CA GLU A 151 14.26 6.19 3.16
C GLU A 151 14.03 7.64 3.60
N TYR A 152 13.89 8.55 2.64
CA TYR A 152 13.68 9.97 2.85
C TYR A 152 12.34 10.39 2.26
N TRP A 153 11.44 10.81 3.14
CA TRP A 153 10.05 11.06 2.81
C TRP A 153 9.73 12.55 2.94
N ASN A 154 9.13 13.13 1.90
CA ASN A 154 8.43 14.39 2.04
C ASN A 154 7.18 14.14 2.90
N LEU A 155 6.95 14.97 3.91
CA LEU A 155 5.80 14.82 4.81
C LEU A 155 4.83 15.98 4.62
N THR A 156 3.57 15.65 4.36
CA THR A 156 2.42 16.55 4.43
C THR A 156 1.60 16.25 5.69
N THR A 157 1.27 17.27 6.47
CA THR A 157 0.46 17.17 7.70
C THR A 157 -0.85 17.94 7.53
N GLY A 158 -1.78 17.76 8.48
CA GLY A 158 -3.04 18.53 8.50
C GLY A 158 -4.07 18.07 7.46
N LEU A 159 -3.93 16.88 6.88
CA LEU A 159 -4.90 16.33 5.92
C LEU A 159 -6.14 15.80 6.63
N ALA A 160 -7.30 15.84 5.97
CA ALA A 160 -8.61 15.49 6.56
C ALA A 160 -8.80 16.16 7.93
N ASP A 161 -8.66 17.49 8.00
CA ASP A 161 -8.73 18.27 9.24
C ASP A 161 -7.78 17.79 10.35
N GLY A 162 -6.59 17.35 9.94
CA GLY A 162 -5.57 16.83 10.85
C GLY A 162 -5.79 15.38 11.28
N LYS A 163 -6.80 14.67 10.77
CA LYS A 163 -7.02 13.24 11.02
C LYS A 163 -6.10 12.34 10.21
N ALA A 164 -5.37 12.87 9.23
CA ALA A 164 -4.43 12.11 8.43
C ALA A 164 -3.13 12.90 8.13
N ALA A 165 -2.11 12.17 7.72
CA ALA A 165 -0.86 12.71 7.17
C ALA A 165 -0.44 11.88 5.94
N ARG A 166 0.43 12.44 5.10
CA ARG A 166 0.93 11.79 3.88
C ARG A 166 2.43 11.85 3.79
N ILE A 167 3.05 10.77 3.35
CA ILE A 167 4.46 10.70 2.97
C ILE A 167 4.60 10.38 1.49
N THR A 168 5.54 11.04 0.81
CA THR A 168 5.84 10.80 -0.61
C THR A 168 7.33 10.80 -0.88
N SER A 169 7.74 10.07 -1.92
CA SER A 169 9.06 10.26 -2.52
C SER A 169 9.12 11.61 -3.26
N PRO A 170 10.31 12.16 -3.55
CA PRO A 170 10.46 13.52 -4.08
C PRO A 170 9.68 13.83 -5.35
N THR A 171 9.51 12.84 -6.23
CA THR A 171 8.79 12.99 -7.50
C THR A 171 7.57 12.08 -7.58
N PHE A 172 7.04 11.60 -6.43
CA PHE A 172 5.84 10.76 -6.44
C PHE A 172 4.64 11.51 -7.01
N TYR A 173 4.48 12.80 -6.75
CA TYR A 173 3.58 13.65 -7.54
C TYR A 173 4.43 14.50 -8.50
N GLY A 174 3.94 14.70 -9.70
CA GLY A 174 4.65 15.39 -10.80
C GLY A 174 3.77 15.43 -12.04
N ALA A 175 4.22 16.04 -13.13
CA ALA A 175 3.41 16.23 -14.33
C ALA A 175 2.85 14.91 -14.89
N TYR A 176 1.65 14.97 -15.48
CA TYR A 176 1.06 13.83 -16.20
C TYR A 176 1.88 13.52 -17.44
N GLY A 177 2.02 12.25 -17.76
CA GLY A 177 2.57 11.83 -19.05
C GLY A 177 3.56 10.70 -18.95
N ASN A 178 4.26 10.51 -20.06
CA ASN A 178 5.14 9.38 -20.30
C ASN A 178 6.57 9.58 -19.75
N ASP A 179 6.90 10.80 -19.30
CA ASP A 179 8.24 11.19 -18.87
C ASP A 179 8.25 11.58 -17.38
N VAL A 180 8.03 10.59 -16.50
CA VAL A 180 8.20 10.82 -15.07
C VAL A 180 9.68 10.96 -14.76
N THR A 181 10.04 12.06 -14.10
CA THR A 181 11.39 12.24 -13.55
C THR A 181 11.63 11.21 -12.44
N VAL A 182 12.41 10.18 -12.75
CA VAL A 182 12.95 9.26 -11.73
C VAL A 182 13.90 10.05 -10.83
N PRO A 183 13.73 10.00 -9.49
CA PRO A 183 14.65 10.68 -8.57
C PRO A 183 16.09 10.21 -8.78
N ALA A 184 17.04 11.13 -8.59
CA ALA A 184 18.45 10.78 -8.56
C ALA A 184 18.73 9.69 -7.52
N ALA A 185 19.71 8.83 -7.78
CA ALA A 185 20.11 7.79 -6.83
C ALA A 185 20.44 8.42 -5.47
N GLY A 186 19.94 7.82 -4.38
CA GLY A 186 20.10 8.37 -3.03
C GLY A 186 19.08 9.44 -2.63
N ALA A 187 18.35 10.05 -3.58
CA ALA A 187 17.42 11.14 -3.26
C ALA A 187 16.22 10.67 -2.44
N PHE A 188 15.66 9.51 -2.79
CA PHE A 188 14.56 8.89 -2.05
C PHE A 188 15.05 7.83 -1.06
N SER A 189 15.97 6.95 -1.44
CA SER A 189 16.47 5.92 -0.55
C SER A 189 17.96 5.63 -0.75
N SER A 190 18.62 5.14 0.29
CA SER A 190 20.01 4.66 0.22
C SER A 190 20.12 3.28 -0.45
N TYR A 191 19.00 2.71 -0.87
CA TYR A 191 18.91 1.50 -1.65
C TYR A 191 18.24 1.81 -2.99
N THR A 192 17.72 0.80 -3.68
CA THR A 192 17.22 0.99 -5.04
C THR A 192 15.83 1.62 -5.13
N ALA A 193 15.07 1.83 -4.05
CA ALA A 193 13.74 2.43 -4.19
C ALA A 193 13.84 3.85 -4.76
N ASN A 194 12.96 4.16 -5.71
CA ASN A 194 12.87 5.48 -6.34
C ASN A 194 11.48 6.11 -6.28
N PHE A 195 10.42 5.34 -5.99
CA PHE A 195 9.08 5.88 -5.76
C PHE A 195 8.46 5.36 -4.46
N GLY A 196 7.66 6.20 -3.82
CA GLY A 196 6.92 5.81 -2.64
C GLY A 196 5.77 6.78 -2.34
N VAL A 197 4.68 6.24 -1.81
CA VAL A 197 3.56 6.99 -1.25
C VAL A 197 3.02 6.27 -0.02
N GLY A 198 2.56 7.02 0.97
CA GLY A 198 1.94 6.45 2.15
C GLY A 198 1.08 7.44 2.90
N TYR A 199 0.15 6.90 3.68
CA TYR A 199 -0.78 7.69 4.47
C TYR A 199 -0.84 7.18 5.91
N GLY A 200 -0.80 8.14 6.84
CA GLY A 200 -0.67 7.94 8.26
C GLY A 200 -1.93 8.37 9.02
N SER A 201 -2.26 7.59 10.04
CA SER A 201 -3.33 7.84 11.01
C SER A 201 -2.95 7.26 12.38
N ASN A 202 -3.82 7.44 13.37
CA ASN A 202 -3.79 6.77 14.67
C ASN A 202 -4.81 5.61 14.73
N ALA A 203 -5.60 5.39 13.67
CA ALA A 203 -6.43 4.20 13.57
C ALA A 203 -5.58 2.94 13.57
N SER A 204 -6.12 1.85 14.12
CA SER A 204 -5.38 0.60 14.34
C SER A 204 -4.87 -0.04 13.04
N LEU A 205 -3.85 -0.89 13.16
CA LEU A 205 -3.42 -1.82 12.12
C LEU A 205 -3.86 -3.26 12.43
N SER A 206 -4.72 -3.45 13.44
CA SER A 206 -5.24 -4.76 13.83
C SER A 206 -5.96 -5.45 12.67
N ARG A 207 -6.15 -6.77 12.79
CA ARG A 207 -6.82 -7.58 11.76
C ARG A 207 -8.25 -7.14 11.43
N THR A 208 -8.91 -6.40 12.32
CA THR A 208 -10.29 -5.92 12.15
C THR A 208 -10.37 -4.44 11.72
N SER A 209 -9.24 -3.73 11.66
CA SER A 209 -9.24 -2.32 11.28
C SER A 209 -9.43 -2.15 9.78
N ARG A 210 -10.69 -2.02 9.35
CA ARG A 210 -11.08 -1.75 7.96
C ARG A 210 -12.47 -1.10 7.88
N ALA A 211 -12.72 -0.37 6.81
CA ALA A 211 -14.08 -0.16 6.33
C ALA A 211 -14.50 -1.37 5.48
N THR A 212 -15.65 -1.96 5.80
CA THR A 212 -16.16 -3.11 5.05
C THR A 212 -16.71 -2.69 3.70
N MET A 213 -16.73 -3.59 2.71
CA MET A 213 -17.35 -3.30 1.41
C MET A 213 -18.82 -2.90 1.55
N SER A 214 -19.54 -3.55 2.47
CA SER A 214 -20.92 -3.18 2.85
C SER A 214 -21.02 -1.71 3.28
N ARG A 215 -20.11 -1.26 4.17
CA ARG A 215 -20.07 0.12 4.61
C ARG A 215 -19.74 1.08 3.47
N LEU A 216 -18.79 0.72 2.59
CA LEU A 216 -18.43 1.55 1.44
C LEU A 216 -19.63 1.79 0.51
N VAL A 217 -20.45 0.75 0.26
CA VAL A 217 -21.63 0.86 -0.63
C VAL A 217 -22.83 1.55 0.04
N GLN A 218 -23.06 1.31 1.34
CA GLN A 218 -24.29 1.73 2.02
C GLN A 218 -24.20 3.11 2.67
N ASP A 219 -23.00 3.57 3.03
CA ASP A 219 -22.81 4.84 3.70
C ASP A 219 -22.76 5.98 2.67
N ALA A 220 -23.78 6.83 2.67
CA ALA A 220 -23.95 7.91 1.69
C ALA A 220 -22.75 8.86 1.61
N ARG A 221 -21.93 8.95 2.67
CA ARG A 221 -20.70 9.75 2.68
C ARG A 221 -19.73 9.32 1.57
N TYR A 222 -19.64 8.02 1.29
CA TYR A 222 -18.74 7.50 0.27
C TYR A 222 -19.32 7.56 -1.15
N GLY A 223 -20.62 7.78 -1.27
CA GLY A 223 -21.32 7.86 -2.57
C GLY A 223 -21.14 9.15 -3.32
N ALA A 224 -20.94 10.26 -2.61
CA ALA A 224 -20.64 11.55 -3.22
C ALA A 224 -19.14 11.79 -3.38
N GLU A 225 -18.29 10.98 -2.74
CA GLU A 225 -16.86 11.25 -2.62
C GLU A 225 -16.07 10.72 -3.82
N PRO A 226 -15.42 11.58 -4.62
CA PRO A 226 -14.58 11.14 -5.73
C PRO A 226 -13.19 10.75 -5.23
N TYR A 227 -12.86 9.47 -5.28
CA TYR A 227 -11.50 9.01 -4.99
C TYR A 227 -10.60 9.15 -6.21
N ARG A 228 -9.47 9.82 -6.02
CA ARG A 228 -8.52 10.17 -7.09
C ARG A 228 -7.09 10.02 -6.59
N GLY A 229 -6.15 9.82 -7.51
CA GLY A 229 -4.74 9.77 -7.16
C GLY A 229 -3.86 9.55 -8.36
N ALA A 230 -2.61 9.19 -8.11
CA ALA A 230 -1.58 9.01 -9.10
C ALA A 230 -1.12 7.56 -9.14
N PHE A 231 -0.80 7.09 -10.34
CA PHE A 231 -0.20 5.79 -10.61
C PHE A 231 1.15 6.00 -11.28
N VAL A 232 2.23 5.70 -10.57
CA VAL A 232 3.57 5.65 -11.16
C VAL A 232 3.80 4.25 -11.67
N VAL A 233 4.05 4.12 -12.97
CA VAL A 233 4.04 2.83 -13.66
C VAL A 233 5.20 2.71 -14.65
N ALA A 234 5.93 1.60 -14.57
CA ALA A 234 6.78 1.14 -15.66
C ALA A 234 5.88 0.47 -16.72
N LYS A 235 5.87 1.02 -17.94
CA LYS A 235 5.00 0.59 -19.04
C LYS A 235 5.65 0.77 -20.41
N ALA A 236 4.92 0.32 -21.43
CA ALA A 236 5.22 0.63 -22.82
C ALA A 236 4.80 2.08 -23.19
N SER A 237 5.62 2.79 -23.95
CA SER A 237 5.31 4.13 -24.50
C SER A 237 4.22 4.13 -25.56
N SER A 238 4.01 2.99 -26.23
CA SER A 238 3.07 2.82 -27.34
C SER A 238 2.53 1.39 -27.39
N SER A 239 1.27 1.26 -27.81
CA SER A 239 0.65 -0.03 -28.12
C SER A 239 1.21 -0.63 -29.42
N ASP A 240 1.78 0.17 -30.31
CA ASP A 240 2.41 -0.30 -31.55
C ASP A 240 3.79 -0.93 -31.26
N PRO A 241 3.98 -2.24 -31.55
CA PRO A 241 5.25 -2.92 -31.32
C PRO A 241 6.46 -2.28 -32.01
N ALA A 242 6.30 -1.62 -33.16
CA ALA A 242 7.40 -1.04 -33.93
C ALA A 242 8.02 0.20 -33.25
N THR A 243 7.19 0.98 -32.56
CA THR A 243 7.58 2.24 -31.89
C THR A 243 7.70 2.11 -30.37
N ARG A 244 7.42 0.93 -29.83
CA ARG A 244 7.37 0.67 -28.38
C ARG A 244 8.74 0.77 -27.70
N GLN A 245 8.79 1.58 -26.65
CA GLN A 245 9.90 1.70 -25.71
C GLN A 245 9.39 1.55 -24.27
N GLY A 246 10.27 1.12 -23.35
CA GLY A 246 9.94 1.09 -21.92
C GLY A 246 10.07 2.50 -21.32
N ILE A 247 9.06 2.94 -20.58
CA ILE A 247 9.01 4.26 -19.93
C ILE A 247 8.51 4.12 -18.48
N VAL A 248 8.86 5.10 -17.63
CA VAL A 248 8.15 5.31 -16.36
C VAL A 248 7.17 6.43 -16.62
N GLY A 249 5.91 6.06 -16.73
CA GLY A 249 4.82 7.00 -16.90
C GLY A 249 4.11 7.30 -15.59
N ARG A 250 3.35 8.38 -15.63
CA ARG A 250 2.37 8.73 -14.61
C ARG A 250 1.00 8.75 -15.24
N GLU A 251 0.11 7.99 -14.64
CA GLU A 251 -1.29 7.93 -15.00
C GLU A 251 -2.12 8.44 -13.81
N GLY A 252 -3.33 8.90 -14.11
CA GLY A 252 -4.36 9.00 -13.09
C GLY A 252 -4.88 7.60 -12.84
N THR A 253 -5.36 7.31 -11.64
CA THR A 253 -5.86 5.96 -11.26
C THR A 253 -7.15 5.50 -11.98
N GLY A 254 -7.47 6.06 -13.14
CA GLY A 254 -8.45 5.49 -14.08
C GLY A 254 -9.91 5.86 -13.83
N GLY A 255 -10.17 7.07 -13.31
CA GLY A 255 -11.51 7.63 -13.09
C GLY A 255 -11.77 7.91 -11.61
N GLY A 256 -12.62 8.90 -11.31
CA GLY A 256 -13.06 9.13 -9.93
C GLY A 256 -13.92 7.97 -9.47
N TRP A 257 -13.51 7.25 -8.42
CA TRP A 257 -14.38 6.23 -7.83
C TRP A 257 -15.39 6.96 -6.96
N THR A 258 -16.65 6.54 -7.01
CA THR A 258 -17.72 7.01 -6.13
C THR A 258 -18.53 5.78 -5.72
N PHE A 259 -18.90 5.66 -4.44
CA PHE A 259 -19.57 4.46 -3.90
C PHE A 259 -21.02 4.73 -3.52
N GLY A 260 -21.95 4.71 -4.48
CA GLY A 260 -23.36 4.94 -4.15
C GLY A 260 -24.20 5.47 -5.30
N ALA A 261 -25.50 5.65 -5.03
CA ALA A 261 -26.53 5.88 -6.04
C ALA A 261 -26.67 7.36 -6.44
N ALA A 262 -26.07 7.70 -7.58
CA ALA A 262 -26.75 8.57 -8.54
C ALA A 262 -27.25 7.77 -9.77
N ALA A 263 -26.64 6.62 -10.12
CA ALA A 263 -27.15 5.66 -11.13
C ALA A 263 -26.50 4.24 -11.03
N ASP A 264 -26.20 3.76 -9.82
CA ASP A 264 -25.69 2.40 -9.46
C ASP A 264 -24.37 1.92 -10.10
N PRO A 265 -23.19 2.33 -9.58
CA PRO A 265 -21.93 1.74 -10.01
C PRO A 265 -21.57 0.46 -9.24
N TRP A 266 -21.45 0.53 -7.90
CA TRP A 266 -20.95 -0.60 -7.11
C TRP A 266 -22.06 -1.38 -6.42
N ARG A 267 -22.03 -2.69 -6.57
CA ARG A 267 -23.02 -3.61 -5.97
C ARG A 267 -22.32 -4.61 -5.09
N LEU A 268 -22.88 -4.84 -3.91
CA LEU A 268 -22.41 -5.91 -3.02
C LEU A 268 -22.64 -7.26 -3.68
N CYS A 269 -21.67 -8.14 -3.51
CA CYS A 269 -21.74 -9.49 -4.04
C CYS A 269 -22.16 -10.47 -2.95
N GLY A 270 -22.90 -11.52 -3.33
CA GLY A 270 -23.18 -12.67 -2.50
C GLY A 270 -21.92 -13.49 -2.23
N GLY A 271 -21.90 -14.19 -1.09
CA GLY A 271 -20.78 -15.03 -0.67
C GLY A 271 -19.69 -14.23 0.05
N ASP A 272 -18.61 -13.90 -0.67
CA ASP A 272 -17.42 -13.24 -0.12
C ASP A 272 -17.62 -11.72 0.04
N PRO A 273 -16.96 -11.06 1.02
CA PRO A 273 -17.05 -9.62 1.25
C PRO A 273 -16.38 -8.81 0.12
N CYS A 274 -17.09 -8.69 -1.00
CA CYS A 274 -16.68 -7.96 -2.19
C CYS A 274 -17.82 -7.15 -2.80
N MET A 275 -17.45 -6.27 -3.72
CA MET A 275 -18.35 -5.46 -4.53
C MET A 275 -17.87 -5.43 -5.97
N GLY A 276 -18.80 -5.28 -6.91
CA GLY A 276 -18.52 -5.27 -8.34
C GLY A 276 -19.27 -4.18 -9.08
N TRP A 277 -18.72 -3.78 -10.23
CA TRP A 277 -19.25 -2.75 -11.11
C TRP A 277 -18.95 -3.08 -12.58
N VAL A 278 -19.94 -2.89 -13.46
CA VAL A 278 -19.73 -2.74 -14.90
C VAL A 278 -19.72 -1.27 -15.26
N GLN A 279 -18.53 -0.73 -15.51
CA GLN A 279 -18.33 0.65 -15.92
C GLN A 279 -18.45 0.76 -17.44
N HIS A 280 -19.47 1.46 -17.94
CA HIS A 280 -19.64 1.75 -19.36
C HIS A 280 -18.83 2.98 -19.81
N ASN A 281 -18.64 3.17 -21.12
CA ASN A 281 -17.94 4.33 -21.72
C ASN A 281 -16.49 4.52 -21.25
N THR A 282 -15.73 3.42 -21.13
CA THR A 282 -14.33 3.48 -20.70
C THR A 282 -13.36 3.48 -21.89
N SER A 283 -12.06 3.56 -21.61
CA SER A 283 -10.99 3.40 -22.60
C SER A 283 -10.82 1.96 -23.12
N CYS A 284 -11.70 1.02 -22.72
CA CYS A 284 -11.68 -0.34 -23.24
C CYS A 284 -11.90 -0.34 -24.76
N ALA A 285 -10.97 -0.96 -25.49
CA ALA A 285 -11.06 -1.05 -26.94
C ALA A 285 -12.30 -1.87 -27.34
N ALA A 286 -13.17 -1.24 -28.12
CA ALA A 286 -14.38 -1.84 -28.64
C ALA A 286 -14.04 -2.67 -29.89
N ALA A 287 -14.17 -3.99 -29.81
CA ALA A 287 -14.16 -4.84 -31.00
C ALA A 287 -15.56 -4.91 -31.66
N ASP A 288 -16.60 -4.60 -30.89
CA ASP A 288 -18.03 -4.79 -31.17
C ASP A 288 -18.89 -3.59 -30.73
N GLY A 289 -18.25 -2.46 -30.39
CA GLY A 289 -18.90 -1.28 -29.82
C GLY A 289 -18.99 -1.27 -28.29
N ASP A 290 -18.66 -2.38 -27.62
CA ASP A 290 -18.67 -2.45 -26.16
C ASP A 290 -17.38 -1.86 -25.55
N THR A 291 -17.55 -0.80 -24.77
CA THR A 291 -16.45 -0.11 -24.05
C THR A 291 -16.52 -0.39 -22.55
N ALA A 292 -17.29 -1.40 -22.13
CA ALA A 292 -17.49 -1.68 -20.73
C ALA A 292 -16.25 -2.33 -20.09
N ARG A 293 -16.01 -1.95 -18.84
CA ARG A 293 -15.00 -2.52 -17.95
C ARG A 293 -15.70 -3.21 -16.79
N VAL A 294 -15.41 -4.49 -16.60
CA VAL A 294 -15.83 -5.22 -15.40
C VAL A 294 -14.78 -4.99 -14.32
N ARG A 295 -15.23 -4.66 -13.11
CA ARG A 295 -14.35 -4.32 -11.99
C ARG A 295 -14.89 -4.91 -10.69
N TYR A 296 -13.99 -5.36 -9.83
CA TYR A 296 -14.27 -5.88 -8.50
C TYR A 296 -13.32 -5.29 -7.47
N ILE A 297 -13.80 -5.13 -6.25
CA ILE A 297 -12.97 -4.92 -5.06
C ILE A 297 -13.44 -5.89 -4.01
N GLY A 298 -12.52 -6.59 -3.37
CA GLY A 298 -12.86 -7.50 -2.29
C GLY A 298 -11.90 -7.42 -1.12
N GLU A 299 -12.42 -7.79 0.04
CA GLU A 299 -11.64 -7.93 1.25
C GLU A 299 -10.84 -9.23 1.23
N VAL A 300 -9.52 -9.13 1.46
CA VAL A 300 -8.63 -10.30 1.45
C VAL A 300 -7.81 -10.36 2.72
N GLY A 301 -7.81 -11.51 3.39
CA GLY A 301 -7.14 -11.69 4.67
C GLY A 301 -7.59 -10.72 5.76
N GLY A 302 -6.72 -10.46 6.74
CA GLY A 302 -6.94 -9.51 7.84
C GLY A 302 -6.32 -8.12 7.62
N GLY A 303 -6.70 -7.16 8.45
CA GLY A 303 -6.16 -5.80 8.49
C GLY A 303 -6.85 -4.87 7.50
N ARG A 304 -6.11 -3.94 6.93
CA ARG A 304 -6.60 -2.98 5.92
C ARG A 304 -6.55 -3.52 4.49
N ARG A 305 -6.41 -4.83 4.30
CA ARG A 305 -6.15 -5.45 2.99
C ARG A 305 -7.40 -5.59 2.12
N ASN A 306 -7.31 -5.08 0.90
CA ASN A 306 -8.26 -5.34 -0.17
C ASN A 306 -7.52 -5.77 -1.45
N THR A 307 -8.23 -6.35 -2.42
CA THR A 307 -7.73 -6.49 -3.79
C THR A 307 -8.73 -5.84 -4.73
N GLU A 308 -8.23 -5.18 -5.76
CA GLU A 308 -9.01 -4.82 -6.94
C GLU A 308 -8.67 -5.79 -8.08
N GLU A 309 -9.64 -6.07 -8.94
CA GLU A 309 -9.36 -6.59 -10.28
C GLU A 309 -10.27 -5.89 -11.28
N TYR A 310 -9.74 -5.56 -12.45
CA TYR A 310 -10.58 -5.17 -13.59
C TYR A 310 -10.08 -5.72 -14.92
N TRP A 311 -10.98 -5.73 -15.90
CA TRP A 311 -10.72 -6.11 -17.29
C TRP A 311 -11.80 -5.53 -18.22
N CYS A 312 -11.48 -5.44 -19.51
CA CYS A 312 -12.43 -4.99 -20.53
C CYS A 312 -13.37 -6.13 -20.94
N ARG A 313 -14.68 -5.88 -20.94
CA ARG A 313 -15.70 -6.93 -21.16
C ARG A 313 -15.51 -7.67 -22.47
N THR A 314 -15.11 -6.95 -23.52
CA THR A 314 -14.77 -7.48 -24.84
C THR A 314 -13.65 -8.54 -24.84
N LEU A 315 -12.78 -8.55 -23.83
CA LEU A 315 -11.69 -9.52 -23.72
C LEU A 315 -12.17 -10.93 -23.33
N ALA A 316 -13.37 -11.06 -22.75
CA ALA A 316 -13.90 -12.36 -22.35
C ALA A 316 -14.32 -13.26 -23.52
N GLN A 317 -14.42 -12.71 -24.76
CA GLN A 317 -14.68 -13.48 -25.98
C GLN A 317 -15.88 -14.45 -25.87
N GLY A 318 -16.99 -13.96 -25.31
CA GLY A 318 -18.21 -14.74 -25.11
C GLY A 318 -18.22 -15.65 -23.88
N GLN A 319 -17.13 -15.70 -23.10
CA GLN A 319 -17.11 -16.33 -21.78
C GLN A 319 -17.65 -15.37 -20.70
N PRO A 320 -18.18 -15.87 -19.59
CA PRO A 320 -18.63 -15.02 -18.48
C PRO A 320 -17.47 -14.28 -17.81
N CYS A 321 -16.28 -14.88 -17.79
CA CYS A 321 -15.11 -14.35 -17.09
C CYS A 321 -13.89 -14.28 -17.99
N TYR A 322 -13.10 -13.23 -17.84
CA TYR A 322 -11.82 -13.08 -18.49
C TYR A 322 -10.68 -13.57 -17.60
N ALA A 323 -9.90 -14.56 -18.04
CA ALA A 323 -8.86 -15.20 -17.23
C ALA A 323 -7.43 -14.77 -17.58
N TYR A 324 -7.20 -13.91 -18.57
CA TYR A 324 -5.83 -13.63 -19.03
C TYR A 324 -5.27 -12.34 -18.44
N ASN A 325 -5.02 -11.33 -19.28
CA ASN A 325 -4.31 -10.12 -18.90
C ASN A 325 -5.20 -9.11 -18.16
N SER A 326 -5.87 -9.55 -17.11
CA SER A 326 -6.58 -8.65 -16.19
C SER A 326 -5.59 -7.88 -15.33
N HIS A 327 -6.09 -6.87 -14.62
CA HIS A 327 -5.29 -5.98 -13.78
C HIS A 327 -5.60 -6.18 -12.29
N PRO A 328 -5.10 -7.27 -11.65
CA PRO A 328 -5.22 -7.43 -10.21
C PRO A 328 -4.28 -6.49 -9.46
N ARG A 329 -4.79 -5.87 -8.41
CA ARG A 329 -4.08 -4.87 -7.60
C ARG A 329 -4.27 -5.15 -6.11
N PRO A 330 -3.22 -5.60 -5.41
CA PRO A 330 -3.18 -5.59 -3.96
C PRO A 330 -3.31 -4.16 -3.41
N LEU A 331 -4.18 -3.97 -2.42
CA LEU A 331 -4.49 -2.67 -1.83
C LEU A 331 -4.40 -2.70 -0.30
N LEU A 332 -4.03 -1.57 0.28
CA LEU A 332 -4.20 -1.26 1.69
C LEU A 332 -5.07 -0.02 1.85
N GLN A 333 -6.14 -0.14 2.65
CA GLN A 333 -7.02 0.99 2.95
C GLN A 333 -6.29 2.09 3.70
N VAL A 334 -6.51 3.32 3.26
CA VAL A 334 -6.23 4.53 4.02
C VAL A 334 -7.44 4.76 4.91
N ILE A 335 -7.21 4.78 6.22
CA ILE A 335 -8.23 5.06 7.24
C ILE A 335 -7.67 6.15 8.12
N ASP A 336 -8.46 7.17 8.42
CA ASP A 336 -8.04 8.30 9.25
C ASP A 336 -8.20 8.04 10.75
N ASP A 337 -7.84 9.02 11.57
CA ASP A 337 -7.97 8.95 13.04
C ASP A 337 -9.39 8.68 13.55
N SER A 338 -10.42 9.01 12.78
CA SER A 338 -11.83 8.76 13.13
C SER A 338 -12.33 7.38 12.68
N GLY A 339 -11.49 6.57 12.05
CA GLY A 339 -11.91 5.27 11.51
C GLY A 339 -12.72 5.40 10.22
N GLU A 340 -12.60 6.54 9.53
CA GLU A 340 -13.25 6.80 8.25
C GLU A 340 -12.33 6.36 7.10
N PHE A 341 -12.95 5.79 6.07
CA PHE A 341 -12.23 5.35 4.89
C PHE A 341 -11.89 6.54 4.01
N GLN A 342 -10.63 6.66 3.64
CA GLN A 342 -10.11 7.76 2.85
C GLN A 342 -9.50 7.30 1.51
N GLY A 343 -9.57 6.02 1.18
CA GLY A 343 -9.05 5.49 -0.09
C GLY A 343 -8.09 4.31 0.07
N TRP A 344 -7.18 4.15 -0.88
CA TRP A 344 -6.18 3.09 -0.89
C TRP A 344 -4.80 3.60 -1.30
N VAL A 345 -3.78 2.89 -0.83
CA VAL A 345 -2.52 2.73 -1.54
C VAL A 345 -2.47 1.33 -2.10
N GLY A 346 -1.83 1.14 -3.26
CA GLY A 346 -1.79 -0.15 -3.91
C GLY A 346 -0.58 -0.34 -4.79
N VAL A 347 -0.48 -1.54 -5.34
CA VAL A 347 0.52 -1.92 -6.33
C VAL A 347 -0.14 -2.65 -7.49
N GLU A 348 0.52 -2.63 -8.63
CA GLU A 348 0.24 -3.51 -9.75
C GLU A 348 1.53 -4.29 -10.05
N ALA A 349 1.48 -5.62 -9.92
CA ALA A 349 2.70 -6.45 -9.83
C ALA A 349 2.48 -7.85 -10.40
N PHE A 350 2.24 -7.96 -11.71
CA PHE A 350 2.00 -9.25 -12.35
C PHE A 350 2.76 -9.42 -13.67
N THR A 351 2.88 -10.68 -14.05
CA THR A 351 3.42 -11.17 -15.32
C THR A 351 2.41 -10.93 -16.45
N HIS A 352 2.79 -10.11 -17.43
CA HIS A 352 1.95 -9.80 -18.60
C HIS A 352 1.73 -11.06 -19.45
N VAL A 353 0.52 -11.31 -19.92
CA VAL A 353 0.26 -12.46 -20.81
C VAL A 353 -0.52 -12.02 -22.03
N ALA A 354 -0.40 -12.77 -23.12
CA ALA A 354 -1.17 -12.52 -24.33
C ALA A 354 -2.67 -12.48 -24.00
N THR A 355 -3.33 -11.40 -24.40
CA THR A 355 -4.73 -11.14 -24.04
C THR A 355 -5.71 -12.19 -24.56
N ARG A 356 -5.36 -12.93 -25.61
CA ARG A 356 -6.23 -13.95 -26.24
C ARG A 356 -5.92 -15.38 -25.83
N THR A 357 -4.66 -15.70 -25.51
CA THR A 357 -4.22 -17.09 -25.31
C THR A 357 -3.74 -17.36 -23.88
N GLY A 358 -3.52 -16.32 -23.09
CA GLY A 358 -2.91 -16.43 -21.76
C GLY A 358 -1.45 -16.89 -21.78
N GLN A 359 -0.85 -17.06 -22.96
CA GLN A 359 0.53 -17.49 -23.10
C GLN A 359 1.48 -16.33 -22.75
N PRO A 360 2.66 -16.62 -22.19
CA PRO A 360 3.84 -15.77 -22.29
C PRO A 360 3.90 -15.01 -23.62
N ASP A 361 3.84 -13.68 -23.59
CA ASP A 361 4.14 -12.89 -24.78
C ASP A 361 5.50 -12.22 -24.64
N GLY A 362 6.29 -12.18 -25.72
CA GLY A 362 7.62 -11.54 -25.72
C GLY A 362 7.60 -10.04 -25.41
N ASN A 363 6.42 -9.47 -25.20
CA ASN A 363 6.16 -8.07 -24.86
C ASN A 363 6.27 -7.78 -23.36
N TRP A 364 6.98 -8.61 -22.59
CA TRP A 364 7.17 -8.51 -21.13
C TRP A 364 7.54 -7.13 -20.57
N ILE A 365 8.15 -6.27 -21.39
CA ILE A 365 8.41 -4.85 -21.09
C ILE A 365 7.11 -4.06 -20.82
N ALA A 366 5.96 -4.59 -21.25
CA ALA A 366 4.62 -4.04 -21.08
C ALA A 366 3.88 -4.58 -19.84
N GLY A 367 4.54 -5.33 -18.95
CA GLY A 367 3.97 -5.60 -17.64
C GLY A 367 3.69 -4.27 -16.93
N TYR A 368 2.43 -4.05 -16.55
CA TYR A 368 2.08 -2.92 -15.70
C TYR A 368 2.68 -3.19 -14.32
N TRP A 369 3.81 -2.54 -14.06
CA TRP A 369 4.48 -2.56 -12.76
C TRP A 369 4.38 -1.17 -12.18
N GLY A 370 3.74 -1.04 -11.03
CA GLY A 370 3.54 0.30 -10.52
C GLY A 370 3.07 0.34 -9.07
N ILE A 371 3.14 1.55 -8.54
CA ILE A 371 2.61 1.90 -7.23
C ILE A 371 1.63 3.06 -7.40
N PHE A 372 0.56 3.05 -6.62
CA PHE A 372 -0.43 4.11 -6.70
C PHE A 372 -1.03 4.47 -5.35
N ASP A 373 -1.64 5.64 -5.34
CA ASP A 373 -2.66 6.00 -4.38
C ASP A 373 -3.97 6.35 -5.09
N MET A 374 -5.04 6.29 -4.33
CA MET A 374 -6.35 6.71 -4.77
C MET A 374 -7.18 7.03 -3.54
N VAL A 375 -7.33 8.32 -3.28
CA VAL A 375 -7.80 8.85 -2.01
C VAL A 375 -8.86 9.91 -2.19
N SER A 376 -9.62 10.17 -1.14
CA SER A 376 -10.64 11.22 -1.08
C SER A 376 -10.05 12.62 -1.31
N ALA A 377 -10.90 13.57 -1.65
CA ALA A 377 -10.57 14.98 -1.77
C ALA A 377 -10.02 15.57 -0.46
N ASP A 378 -10.44 15.06 0.70
CA ASP A 378 -9.95 15.47 2.03
C ASP A 378 -8.45 15.21 2.22
N LEU A 379 -7.91 14.21 1.53
CA LEU A 379 -6.47 13.92 1.50
C LEU A 379 -5.71 14.73 0.45
N LYS A 380 -6.42 15.58 -0.31
CA LYS A 380 -5.85 16.50 -1.32
C LYS A 380 -4.83 15.77 -2.21
N PRO A 381 -5.24 14.70 -2.90
CA PRO A 381 -4.35 14.05 -3.85
C PRO A 381 -3.84 15.10 -4.82
N GLU A 382 -2.53 15.20 -4.96
CA GLU A 382 -1.92 16.11 -5.94
C GLU A 382 -2.07 15.44 -7.31
N ILE A 383 -3.28 15.58 -7.86
CA ILE A 383 -3.57 15.11 -9.20
C ILE A 383 -2.77 15.98 -10.14
N PRO A 384 -1.89 15.41 -10.97
CA PRO A 384 -1.21 16.16 -12.00
C PRO A 384 -2.26 16.80 -12.92
N SER A 385 -2.21 18.13 -13.05
CA SER A 385 -3.03 18.89 -13.99
C SER A 385 -2.71 18.56 -15.43
#